data_AF-A0A975BZ28-F1
#
_entry.id   AF-A0A975BZ28-F1
#
_cell.length_a   1.000
_cell.length_b   1.000
_cell.length_c   1.000
_cell.angle_alpha   90.00
_cell.angle_beta   90.00
_cell.angle_gamma   90.00
#
_symmetry.space_group_name_H-M   'P 1'
#
loop_
_entity.id
_entity.type
_entity.pdbx_description
1 polymer ?
#
loop_
_entity_poly.entity_id
_entity_poly.type
_entity_poly.pdbx_seq_one_letter_code
_entity_poly.pdbx_strand_id
1 'polypeptide(L)' 'MSDDKTKTGGQDRELISLSEDYEARDWAEKFGVSEDEVRAAVQKVGNRAEDVERELGRA' A
#
# COMPACT_ATOMS: atom_id res chain seq x y z
N MET A 1 4.41 -26.51 -4.15
CA MET A 1 3.38 -25.48 -4.36
C MET A 1 4.10 -24.15 -4.23
N SER A 2 4.55 -23.60 -5.36
CA SER A 2 5.06 -22.24 -5.43
C SER A 2 3.85 -21.37 -5.68
N ASP A 3 3.38 -20.66 -4.65
CA ASP A 3 2.41 -19.60 -4.88
C ASP A 3 3.09 -18.54 -5.75
N ASP A 4 2.69 -18.47 -7.00
CA ASP A 4 2.87 -17.29 -7.83
C ASP A 4 2.08 -16.15 -7.17
N LYS A 5 2.70 -15.51 -6.17
CA LYS A 5 2.20 -14.30 -5.49
C LYS A 5 2.12 -13.08 -6.41
N THR A 6 2.42 -13.26 -7.69
CA THR A 6 2.23 -12.26 -8.75
C THR A 6 0.75 -11.98 -9.05
N LYS A 7 -0.20 -12.67 -8.38
CA LYS A 7 -1.65 -12.51 -8.58
C LYS A 7 -2.47 -12.30 -7.29
N THR A 8 -1.87 -11.87 -6.18
CA THR A 8 -2.60 -11.73 -4.88
C THR A 8 -3.26 -10.36 -4.65
N GLY A 9 -3.33 -9.51 -5.66
CA GLY A 9 -4.10 -8.26 -5.59
C GLY A 9 -4.29 -7.75 -6.99
N GLY A 10 -5.54 -7.68 -7.44
CA GLY A 10 -5.89 -7.30 -8.81
C GLY A 10 -5.20 -6.01 -9.26
N GLN A 11 -5.04 -5.88 -10.56
CA GLN A 11 -4.36 -4.79 -11.27
C GLN A 11 -4.75 -3.37 -10.84
N ASP A 12 -5.82 -3.18 -10.05
CA ASP A 12 -6.28 -1.88 -9.53
C ASP A 12 -6.67 -1.97 -8.05
N ARG A 13 -5.69 -2.04 -7.13
CA ARG A 13 -5.98 -1.68 -5.73
C ARG A 13 -6.05 -0.16 -5.64
N GLU A 14 -7.25 0.39 -5.80
CA GLU A 14 -7.51 1.84 -5.65
C GLU A 14 -7.39 2.30 -4.19
N LEU A 15 -7.58 1.37 -3.24
CA LEU A 15 -7.56 1.63 -1.81
C LEU A 15 -6.52 0.79 -1.06
N ILE A 16 -5.82 1.45 -0.14
CA ILE A 16 -4.92 0.84 0.84
C ILE A 16 -5.76 0.30 1.99
N SER A 17 -5.91 -1.02 2.02
CA SER A 17 -6.42 -1.71 3.20
C SER A 17 -5.30 -1.89 4.21
N LEU A 18 -5.50 -1.37 5.43
CA LEU A 18 -4.64 -1.63 6.58
C LEU A 18 -5.34 -2.56 7.58
N SER A 19 -6.38 -3.29 7.15
CA SER A 19 -7.09 -4.22 8.03
C SER A 19 -6.22 -5.39 8.46
N GLU A 20 -5.30 -5.81 7.60
CA GLU A 20 -4.33 -6.85 7.92
C GLU A 20 -2.90 -6.29 7.84
N ASP A 21 -2.07 -6.63 8.82
CA ASP A 21 -0.71 -6.06 8.93
C ASP A 21 0.19 -6.40 7.72
N TYR A 22 -0.05 -7.55 7.07
CA TYR A 22 0.70 -7.91 5.87
C TYR A 22 0.33 -7.05 4.66
N GLU A 23 -0.85 -6.43 4.63
CA GLU A 23 -1.24 -5.52 3.54
C GLU A 23 -0.48 -4.20 3.66
N ALA A 24 -0.31 -3.68 4.88
CA ALA A 24 0.51 -2.49 5.12
C ALA A 24 1.95 -2.70 4.64
N ARG A 25 2.50 -3.90 4.89
CA ARG A 25 3.82 -4.29 4.43
C ARG A 25 3.92 -4.39 2.91
N ASP A 26 2.94 -5.00 2.26
CA ASP A 26 2.89 -5.11 0.79
C ASP A 26 2.85 -3.72 0.12
N TRP A 27 2.08 -2.79 0.68
CA TRP A 27 2.05 -1.39 0.25
C TRP A 27 3.36 -0.65 0.53
N ALA A 28 3.96 -0.88 1.70
CA ALA A 28 5.25 -0.30 2.04
C ALA A 28 6.35 -0.78 1.06
N GLU A 29 6.36 -2.06 0.72
CA GLU A 29 7.25 -2.63 -0.30
C GLU A 29 6.98 -2.03 -1.69
N LYS A 30 5.70 -1.84 -2.07
CA LYS A 30 5.29 -1.22 -3.35
C LYS A 30 5.73 0.24 -3.47
N PHE A 31 5.56 1.03 -2.41
CA PHE A 31 5.95 2.44 -2.38
C PHE A 31 7.43 2.66 -2.02
N GLY A 32 8.15 1.61 -1.60
CA GLY A 32 9.53 1.72 -1.14
C GLY A 32 9.68 2.63 0.09
N VAL A 33 8.76 2.50 1.04
CA VAL A 33 8.74 3.23 2.32
C VAL A 33 8.55 2.25 3.48
N SER A 34 8.53 2.77 4.71
CA SER A 34 8.19 1.97 5.90
C SER A 34 6.68 1.81 6.08
N GLU A 35 6.25 0.75 6.78
CA GLU A 35 4.83 0.54 7.13
C GLU A 35 4.25 1.74 7.91
N ASP A 36 5.04 2.34 8.79
CA ASP A 36 4.67 3.53 9.54
C ASP A 36 4.40 4.74 8.62
N GLU A 37 5.20 4.92 7.57
CA GLU A 37 4.98 5.99 6.58
C GLU A 37 3.70 5.77 5.78
N VAL A 38 3.40 4.52 5.38
CA VAL A 38 2.12 4.20 4.72
C VAL A 38 0.96 4.50 5.67
N ARG A 39 1.04 4.07 6.93
CA ARG A 39 -0.01 4.33 7.93
C ARG A 39 -0.20 5.82 8.18
N ALA A 40 0.89 6.58 8.29
CA ALA A 40 0.85 8.02 8.49
C ALA A 40 0.24 8.75 7.28
N ALA A 41 0.63 8.36 6.06
CA ALA A 41 0.07 8.91 4.84
C ALA A 41 -1.43 8.58 4.73
N VAL A 42 -1.83 7.33 4.97
CA VAL A 42 -3.24 6.92 4.97
C VAL A 42 -4.07 7.70 5.99
N GLN A 43 -3.53 7.98 7.17
CA GLN A 43 -4.21 8.82 8.17
C GLN A 43 -4.35 10.28 7.74
N LYS A 44 -3.40 10.80 6.94
CA LYS A 44 -3.35 12.19 6.50
C LYS A 44 -4.22 12.47 5.29
N VAL A 45 -4.17 11.62 4.28
CA VAL A 45 -4.86 11.83 2.98
C VAL A 45 -6.00 10.84 2.72
N GLY A 46 -6.16 9.85 3.60
CA GLY A 46 -7.14 8.77 3.44
C GLY A 46 -6.54 7.52 2.83
N ASN A 47 -7.33 6.46 2.74
CA ASN A 47 -6.89 5.16 2.26
C ASN A 47 -6.83 5.05 0.73
N ARG A 48 -6.80 6.15 -0.02
CA ARG A 48 -6.62 6.10 -1.48
C ARG A 48 -5.15 5.92 -1.84
N ALA A 49 -4.86 4.91 -2.65
CA ALA A 49 -3.50 4.58 -3.05
C ALA A 49 -2.81 5.74 -3.78
N GLU A 50 -3.51 6.37 -4.73
CA GLU A 50 -2.99 7.53 -5.48
C GLU A 50 -2.67 8.73 -4.59
N ASP A 51 -3.54 9.02 -3.61
CA ASP A 51 -3.33 10.14 -2.69
C ASP A 51 -2.15 9.87 -1.76
N VAL A 52 -2.01 8.63 -1.28
CA VAL A 52 -0.87 8.22 -0.44
C VAL A 52 0.42 8.21 -1.24
N GLU A 53 0.42 7.72 -2.48
CA GLU A 53 1.57 7.75 -3.37
C GLU A 53 2.04 9.19 -3.62
N ARG A 54 1.11 10.12 -3.84
CA ARG A 54 1.39 11.56 -3.98
C ARG A 54 1.94 12.16 -2.69
N GLU A 55 1.37 11.83 -1.54
CA GLU A 55 1.84 12.31 -0.22
C GLU A 55 3.26 11.81 0.08
N LEU A 56 3.57 10.55 -0.27
CA LEU A 56 4.89 9.95 -0.11
C LEU A 56 5.90 10.41 -1.17
N GLY A 57 5.47 11.20 -2.16
CA GLY A 57 6.32 11.66 -3.26
C GLY A 57 6.82 10.52 -4.15
N ARG A 58 5.95 9.53 -4.41
CA ARG A 58 6.22 8.33 -5.22
C ARG A 58 5.48 8.32 -6.57
N ALA A 59 4.87 9.44 -6.95
CA ALA A 59 4.20 9.66 -8.23
C ALA A 59 5.16 9.69 -9.44
#